data_AF-A0A1I2P676-F1
#
_entry.id   AF-A0A1I2P676-F1
#
_cell.length_a   1.000
_cell.length_b   1.000
_cell.length_c   1.000
_cell.angle_alpha   90.00
_cell.angle_beta   90.00
_cell.angle_gamma   90.00
#
_symmetry.space_group_name_H-M   'P 1'
#
loop_
_entity.id
_entity.type
_entity.pdbx_description
1 polymer ?
#
loop_
_entity_poly.entity_id
_entity_poly.type
_entity_poly.pdbx_seq_one_letter_code
_entity_poly.pdbx_strand_id
1 'polypeptide(L)'
;MHPAPEGDADPTRDLRSYVMRGENPTMNEVIKRLHEQGVHTGLGAFNPPGTNPPVVGLAVPKDFALPTGYVRHHQVTDDGQAIEPILMFAPEFQLYDASNRPLAMPKDRVVPPDMAPPGLPLRRIVIPPPADSSGR
;
A
#
# COMPACT_ATOMS: atom_id res chain seq x y z
N MET A 1 15.13 -40.20 30.77
CA MET A 1 13.77 -39.71 31.01
C MET A 1 13.83 -38.18 31.02
N HIS A 2 13.29 -37.55 29.99
CA HIS A 2 12.90 -36.13 30.02
C HIS A 2 11.57 -36.01 30.77
N PRO A 3 11.27 -34.84 31.33
CA PRO A 3 10.20 -34.05 30.71
C PRO A 3 10.65 -32.63 30.37
N ALA A 4 10.04 -32.11 29.30
CA ALA A 4 10.27 -30.80 28.71
C ALA A 4 9.62 -29.67 29.54
N PRO A 5 10.19 -28.45 29.55
CA PRO A 5 9.45 -27.29 30.00
C PRO A 5 8.37 -26.94 28.96
N GLU A 6 7.13 -26.97 29.42
CA GLU A 6 5.93 -26.59 28.69
C GLU A 6 6.06 -25.15 28.18
N GLY A 7 5.77 -24.96 26.88
CA GLY A 7 5.73 -23.66 26.25
C GLY A 7 4.52 -22.87 26.75
N ASP A 8 4.76 -21.92 27.65
CA ASP A 8 3.85 -20.83 27.93
C ASP A 8 3.94 -19.82 26.77
N ALA A 9 3.26 -20.14 25.69
CA ALA A 9 3.11 -19.31 24.50
C ALA A 9 1.74 -18.64 24.53
N ASP A 10 1.53 -17.73 25.47
CA ASP A 10 0.42 -16.78 25.41
C ASP A 10 0.94 -15.34 25.59
N PRO A 11 1.44 -14.69 24.52
CA PRO A 11 1.86 -13.30 24.55
C PRO A 11 0.66 -12.33 24.48
N THR A 12 -0.57 -12.82 24.66
CA THR A 12 -1.76 -11.98 24.64
C THR A 12 -1.94 -11.34 26.01
N ARG A 13 -1.09 -10.37 26.36
CA ARG A 13 -1.41 -9.45 27.45
C ARG A 13 -2.75 -8.82 27.12
N ASP A 14 -3.77 -9.12 27.93
CA ASP A 14 -5.17 -8.84 27.64
C ASP A 14 -5.38 -7.44 27.05
N LEU A 15 -6.09 -7.39 25.92
CA LEU A 15 -6.57 -6.20 25.19
C LEU A 15 -7.15 -5.11 26.12
N ARG A 16 -7.63 -5.48 27.32
CA ARG A 16 -8.12 -4.60 28.37
C ARG A 16 -7.08 -3.68 29.00
N SER A 17 -5.79 -3.93 28.80
CA SER A 17 -4.71 -3.11 29.40
C SER A 17 -4.39 -1.84 28.61
N TYR A 18 -4.81 -1.76 27.34
CA TYR A 18 -4.48 -0.65 26.43
C TYR A 18 -5.67 0.25 26.10
N VAL A 19 -6.86 -0.05 26.60
CA VAL A 19 -8.05 0.81 26.48
C VAL A 19 -8.23 1.55 27.79
N MET A 20 -8.00 2.87 27.80
CA MET A 20 -8.41 3.72 28.92
C MET A 20 -9.91 3.55 29.12
N ARG A 21 -10.33 3.28 30.36
CA ARG A 21 -11.72 3.05 30.74
C ARG A 21 -12.57 4.27 30.34
N GLY A 22 -13.28 4.19 29.21
CA GLY A 22 -14.23 5.21 28.75
C GLY A 22 -14.09 5.63 27.29
N GLU A 23 -13.00 5.28 26.61
CA GLU A 23 -12.82 5.59 25.18
C GLU A 23 -13.02 4.33 24.34
N ASN A 24 -13.70 4.47 23.20
CA ASN A 24 -13.73 3.48 22.12
C ASN A 24 -12.75 3.95 21.04
N PRO A 25 -11.42 3.85 21.25
CA PRO A 25 -10.47 4.22 20.22
C PRO A 25 -10.69 3.30 19.01
N THR A 26 -10.69 3.88 17.83
CA THR A 26 -10.74 3.11 16.60
C THR A 26 -9.47 2.26 16.48
N MET A 27 -9.58 1.13 15.78
CA MET A 27 -8.46 0.20 15.55
C MET A 27 -7.19 0.91 15.05
N ASN A 28 -7.38 1.97 14.25
CA ASN A 28 -6.34 2.84 13.71
C ASN A 28 -5.54 3.59 14.79
N GLU A 29 -6.21 4.15 15.80
CA GLU A 29 -5.56 4.84 16.91
C GLU A 29 -4.77 3.84 17.79
N VAL A 30 -5.28 2.61 17.93
CA VAL A 30 -4.58 1.55 18.65
C VAL A 30 -3.28 1.17 17.94
N ILE A 31 -3.31 0.97 16.61
CA ILE A 31 -2.13 0.64 15.79
C ILE A 31 -1.08 1.76 15.85
N LYS A 32 -1.51 3.03 15.72
CA LYS A 32 -0.61 4.19 15.78
C LYS A 32 0.06 4.30 17.16
N ARG A 33 -0.67 4.13 18.25
CA ARG A 33 -0.12 4.14 19.61
C ARG A 33 0.86 3.00 19.85
N LEU A 34 0.61 1.81 19.30
CA LEU A 34 1.54 0.68 19.37
C LEU A 34 2.86 0.99 18.65
N HIS A 35 2.79 1.61 17.46
CA HIS A 35 3.98 2.07 16.71
C HIS A 35 4.76 3.17 17.44
N GLU A 36 4.10 4.17 18.02
CA GLU A 36 4.75 5.22 18.83
C GLU A 36 5.46 4.67 20.09
N GLN A 37 5.07 3.49 20.55
CA GLN A 37 5.71 2.78 21.66
C GLN A 37 6.73 1.72 21.20
N GLY A 38 7.03 1.66 19.90
CA GLY A 38 7.99 0.72 19.31
C GLY A 38 7.50 -0.74 19.25
N VAL A 39 6.21 -0.98 19.44
CA VAL A 39 5.59 -2.32 19.41
C VAL A 39 5.09 -2.61 18.00
N HIS A 40 5.84 -3.43 17.26
CA HIS A 40 5.53 -3.84 15.88
C HIS A 40 5.03 -5.30 15.79
N THR A 41 4.58 -5.89 16.91
CA THR A 41 4.10 -7.28 16.98
C THR A 41 2.59 -7.32 17.21
N GLY A 42 1.93 -8.41 16.82
CA GLY A 42 0.47 -8.57 16.96
C GLY A 42 -0.31 -7.51 16.16
N LEU A 43 -1.19 -6.75 16.81
CA LEU A 43 -1.92 -5.64 16.18
C LEU A 43 -0.99 -4.49 15.71
N GLY A 44 0.20 -4.36 16.29
CA GLY A 44 1.22 -3.41 15.85
C GLY A 44 1.98 -3.86 14.59
N ALA A 45 1.78 -5.11 14.11
CA ALA A 45 2.35 -5.54 12.83
C ALA A 45 1.60 -4.95 11.63
N PHE A 46 0.39 -4.41 11.85
CA PHE A 46 -0.33 -3.66 10.83
C PHE A 46 0.30 -2.28 10.70
N ASN A 47 0.50 -1.83 9.46
CA ASN A 47 0.98 -0.47 9.21
C ASN A 47 -0.10 0.52 9.64
N PRO A 48 0.27 1.61 10.33
CA PRO A 48 -0.67 2.66 10.69
C PRO A 48 -1.17 3.28 9.39
N PRO A 49 -2.46 3.61 9.35
CA PRO A 49 -3.06 4.20 8.17
C PRO A 49 -2.33 5.48 7.74
N GLY A 50 -2.19 5.68 6.43
CA GLY A 50 -1.53 6.86 5.85
C GLY A 50 -0.01 6.78 5.68
N THR A 51 0.63 5.64 5.93
CA THR A 51 2.09 5.47 5.68
C THR A 51 2.46 5.32 4.21
N ASN A 52 1.50 4.97 3.34
CA ASN A 52 1.71 4.92 1.88
C ASN A 52 0.48 5.47 1.15
N PRO A 53 0.42 6.79 0.89
CA PRO A 53 -0.66 7.36 0.10
C PRO A 53 -0.66 6.72 -1.31
N PRO A 54 -1.83 6.34 -1.85
CA PRO A 54 -1.91 5.77 -3.18
C PRO A 54 -1.40 6.76 -4.22
N VAL A 55 -0.62 6.26 -5.17
CA VAL A 55 0.04 7.06 -6.19
C VAL A 55 -0.89 7.23 -7.39
N VAL A 56 -1.06 8.47 -7.85
CA VAL A 56 -1.84 8.78 -9.06
C VAL A 56 -0.98 8.55 -10.31
N GLY A 57 -1.42 7.63 -11.17
CA GLY A 57 -0.78 7.31 -12.45
C GLY A 57 -1.78 7.08 -13.58
N LEU A 58 -1.29 6.62 -14.73
CA LEU A 58 -2.14 6.24 -15.86
C LEU A 58 -2.90 4.95 -15.53
N ALA A 59 -4.22 4.98 -15.68
CA ALA A 59 -5.11 3.84 -15.47
C ALA A 59 -4.84 2.77 -16.54
N VAL A 60 -4.56 1.55 -16.10
CA VAL A 60 -4.34 0.42 -17.00
C VAL A 60 -5.60 -0.45 -17.05
N PRO A 61 -6.33 -0.51 -18.16
CA PRO A 61 -7.53 -1.36 -18.27
C PRO A 61 -7.12 -2.82 -18.10
N LYS A 62 -7.79 -3.63 -17.28
CA LYS A 62 -7.41 -5.04 -17.02
C LYS A 62 -7.19 -5.90 -18.29
N ASP A 63 -7.88 -5.58 -19.38
CA ASP A 63 -7.88 -6.32 -20.65
C ASP A 63 -6.69 -5.96 -21.57
N PHE A 64 -5.96 -4.88 -21.26
CA PHE A 64 -4.86 -4.42 -22.12
C PHE A 64 -3.62 -5.33 -22.00
N ALA A 65 -2.96 -5.69 -23.09
CA ALA A 65 -1.67 -6.39 -22.99
C ALA A 65 -0.55 -5.37 -22.80
N LEU A 66 0.15 -5.42 -21.66
CA LEU A 66 1.28 -4.53 -21.42
C LEU A 66 2.52 -5.01 -22.19
N PRO A 67 3.22 -4.11 -22.91
CA PRO A 67 4.49 -4.45 -23.51
C PRO A 67 5.58 -4.68 -22.45
N THR A 68 6.65 -5.37 -22.84
CA THR A 68 7.81 -5.60 -21.98
C THR A 68 8.38 -4.28 -21.46
N GLY A 69 8.70 -4.23 -20.16
CA GLY A 69 9.18 -3.02 -19.49
C GLY A 69 8.09 -2.24 -18.73
N TYR A 70 6.82 -2.62 -18.90
CA TYR A 70 5.68 -2.03 -18.19
C TYR A 70 5.01 -3.07 -17.28
N VAL A 71 4.57 -2.62 -16.11
CA VAL A 71 3.85 -3.45 -15.14
C VAL A 71 2.57 -2.77 -14.66
N ARG A 72 1.57 -3.58 -14.35
CA ARG A 72 0.35 -3.13 -13.66
C ARG A 72 0.60 -3.11 -12.17
N HIS A 73 0.63 -1.93 -11.57
CA HIS A 73 0.69 -1.82 -10.13
C HIS A 73 -0.72 -1.65 -9.56
N HIS A 74 -1.21 -2.66 -8.85
CA HIS A 74 -2.50 -2.61 -8.17
C HIS A 74 -2.31 -1.96 -6.81
N GLN A 75 -3.12 -0.95 -6.54
CA GLN A 75 -3.09 -0.21 -5.28
C GLN A 75 -4.44 -0.33 -4.60
N VAL A 76 -4.39 -0.26 -3.28
CA VAL A 76 -5.55 -0.25 -2.42
C VAL A 76 -5.47 1.03 -1.60
N THR A 77 -6.59 1.72 -1.40
CA THR A 77 -6.63 2.80 -0.42
C THR A 77 -6.40 2.22 0.97
N ASP A 78 -6.06 3.12 1.88
CA ASP A 78 -5.98 2.87 3.32
C ASP A 78 -7.24 2.21 3.89
N ASP A 79 -8.40 2.62 3.39
CA ASP A 79 -9.72 2.10 3.74
C ASP A 79 -10.00 0.69 3.17
N GLY A 80 -9.06 0.13 2.38
CA GLY A 80 -9.23 -1.16 1.73
C GLY A 80 -10.01 -1.09 0.41
N GLN A 81 -10.24 0.12 -0.14
CA GLN A 81 -10.88 0.26 -1.44
C GLN A 81 -9.87 -0.02 -2.56
N ALA A 82 -10.18 -0.99 -3.42
CA ALA A 82 -9.36 -1.27 -4.59
C ALA A 82 -9.40 -0.08 -5.56
N ILE A 83 -8.23 0.43 -5.91
CA ILE A 83 -8.07 1.50 -6.90
C ILE A 83 -7.74 0.85 -8.26
N GLU A 84 -8.08 1.54 -9.33
CA GLU A 84 -7.64 1.17 -10.65
C GLU A 84 -6.10 1.00 -10.69
N PRO A 85 -5.59 -0.08 -11.32
CA PRO A 85 -4.16 -0.30 -11.40
C PRO A 85 -3.51 0.80 -12.24
N ILE A 86 -2.36 1.25 -11.77
CA ILE A 86 -1.57 2.27 -12.46
C ILE A 86 -0.48 1.64 -13.31
N LEU A 87 -0.10 2.35 -14.37
CA LEU A 87 1.02 1.99 -15.21
C LEU A 87 2.33 2.40 -14.53
N MET A 88 3.19 1.41 -14.30
CA MET A 88 4.51 1.61 -13.72
C MET A 88 5.57 0.95 -14.61
N PHE A 89 6.79 1.48 -14.60
CA PHE A 89 7.92 0.81 -15.22
C PHE A 89 8.30 -0.44 -14.43
N ALA A 90 8.71 -1.50 -15.15
CA ALA A 90 9.23 -2.70 -14.52
C ALA A 90 10.49 -2.36 -13.69
N PRO A 91 10.74 -3.05 -12.58
CA PRO A 91 11.86 -2.73 -11.68
C PRO A 91 13.23 -2.84 -12.33
N GLU A 92 13.35 -3.66 -13.38
CA GLU A 92 14.55 -3.92 -14.16
C GLU A 92 14.58 -3.11 -15.48
N PHE A 93 13.54 -2.32 -15.76
CA PHE A 93 13.51 -1.51 -16.96
C PHE A 93 14.46 -0.33 -16.82
N GLN A 94 15.15 0.04 -17.89
CA GLN A 94 15.89 1.29 -17.97
C GLN A 94 15.15 2.21 -18.93
N LEU A 95 14.81 3.40 -18.46
CA LEU A 95 14.20 4.42 -19.30
C LEU A 95 15.24 5.00 -20.26
N TYR A 96 14.86 5.13 -21.53
CA TYR A 96 15.66 5.79 -22.55
C TYR A 96 14.81 6.86 -23.23
N ASP A 97 15.43 8.01 -23.50
CA ASP A 97 14.82 9.09 -24.29
C ASP A 97 14.86 8.77 -25.80
N ALA A 98 14.18 9.57 -26.63
CA ALA A 98 14.21 9.47 -28.11
C ALA A 98 15.64 9.48 -28.70
N SER A 99 16.62 10.05 -28.00
CA SER A 99 18.04 10.01 -28.39
C SER A 99 18.80 8.76 -27.88
N ASN A 100 18.10 7.74 -27.40
CA ASN A 100 18.65 6.52 -26.79
C ASN A 100 19.57 6.79 -25.58
N ARG A 101 19.36 7.91 -24.89
CA ARG A 101 20.10 8.28 -23.67
C ARG A 101 19.36 7.75 -22.45
N PRO A 102 20.06 7.15 -21.47
CA PRO A 102 19.42 6.69 -20.25
C PRO A 102 18.84 7.88 -19.50
N LEU A 103 17.53 7.84 -19.22
CA LEU A 103 16.83 8.83 -18.43
C LEU A 103 16.71 8.34 -16.97
N ALA A 104 16.72 9.27 -16.03
CA ALA A 104 16.43 8.95 -14.64
C ALA A 104 15.00 8.42 -14.51
N MET A 105 14.84 7.31 -13.79
CA MET A 105 13.53 6.79 -13.43
C MET A 105 12.75 7.81 -12.59
N PRO A 106 11.45 7.99 -12.83
CA PRO A 106 10.61 8.78 -11.93
C PRO A 106 10.62 8.16 -10.53
N LYS A 107 10.44 9.00 -9.51
CA LYS A 107 10.58 8.63 -8.08
C LYS A 107 9.71 7.43 -7.70
N ASP A 108 8.50 7.39 -8.23
CA ASP A 108 7.52 6.32 -7.98
C ASP A 108 7.44 5.31 -9.14
N ARG A 109 8.38 5.39 -10.11
CA ARG A 109 8.40 4.60 -11.36
C ARG A 109 7.11 4.69 -12.18
N VAL A 110 6.24 5.66 -11.90
CA VAL A 110 4.99 5.87 -12.61
C VAL A 110 5.27 6.35 -14.02
N VAL A 111 4.57 5.76 -14.99
CA VAL A 111 4.74 6.11 -16.40
C VAL A 111 3.99 7.42 -16.70
N PRO A 112 4.68 8.45 -17.23
CA PRO A 112 4.04 9.68 -17.66
C PRO A 112 3.22 9.46 -18.96
N PRO A 113 2.20 10.29 -19.24
CA PRO A 113 1.37 10.18 -20.45
C PRO A 113 2.17 10.24 -21.76
N ASP A 114 3.30 10.92 -21.76
CA ASP A 114 4.19 11.05 -22.93
C ASP A 114 4.91 9.74 -23.29
N MET A 115 5.11 8.85 -22.31
CA MET A 115 5.80 7.56 -22.46
C MET A 115 4.83 6.37 -22.34
N ALA A 116 3.53 6.63 -22.44
CA ALA A 116 2.55 5.56 -22.39
C ALA A 116 2.68 4.66 -23.63
N PRO A 117 2.47 3.34 -23.49
CA PRO A 117 2.48 2.44 -24.64
C PRO A 117 1.34 2.79 -25.61
N PRO A 118 1.56 2.61 -26.93
CA PRO A 118 0.54 2.90 -27.93
C PRO A 118 -0.70 2.05 -27.69
N GLY A 119 -1.87 2.68 -27.77
CA GLY A 119 -3.17 2.03 -27.55
C GLY A 119 -3.65 2.04 -26.08
N LEU A 120 -2.82 2.47 -25.12
CA LEU A 120 -3.28 2.65 -23.74
C LEU A 120 -4.05 3.99 -23.62
N PRO A 121 -5.25 3.99 -23.03
CA PRO A 121 -5.94 5.24 -22.74
C PRO A 121 -5.13 6.08 -21.74
N LEU A 122 -4.82 7.32 -22.11
CA LEU A 122 -4.11 8.29 -21.27
C LEU A 122 -5.00 8.87 -20.15
N ARG A 123 -5.79 8.01 -19.49
CA ARG A 123 -6.65 8.38 -18.37
C ARG A 123 -5.84 8.28 -17.08
N ARG A 124 -5.89 9.30 -16.23
CA ARG A 124 -5.34 9.20 -14.87
C ARG A 124 -6.34 8.52 -13.96
N ILE A 125 -5.86 7.68 -13.05
CA ILE A 125 -6.72 7.11 -12.02
C ILE A 125 -7.29 8.21 -11.12
N VAL A 126 -8.47 7.96 -10.55
CA VAL A 126 -9.05 8.80 -9.52
C VAL A 126 -8.99 8.02 -8.21
N ILE A 127 -8.31 8.58 -7.22
CA ILE A 127 -8.32 8.02 -5.87
C ILE A 127 -9.72 8.31 -5.29
N PRO A 128 -10.50 7.29 -4.91
CA PRO A 128 -11.81 7.53 -4.29
C PRO A 128 -11.61 8.29 -2.97
N PRO A 129 -12.58 9.14 -2.58
CA PRO A 129 -12.56 9.74 -1.26
C PRO A 129 -12.52 8.62 -0.22
N PRO A 130 -11.81 8.81 0.92
CA PRO A 130 -11.80 7.83 2.00
C PRO A 130 -13.24 7.49 2.35
N ALA A 131 -13.57 6.19 2.46
CA ALA A 131 -14.92 5.84 2.90
C ALA A 131 -15.11 6.48 4.27
N ASP A 132 -16.15 7.29 4.36
CA ASP A 132 -16.50 7.97 5.57
C ASP A 132 -16.68 6.89 6.65
N SER A 133 -15.78 6.83 7.62
CA SER A 133 -15.91 5.91 8.77
C SER A 133 -17.07 6.31 9.69
N SER A 134 -17.99 7.18 9.22
CA SER A 134 -19.23 7.55 9.87
C SER A 134 -20.31 6.51 9.55
N GLY A 135 -20.23 5.34 10.21
CA GLY A 135 -21.10 4.24 9.84
C GLY A 135 -21.33 3.14 10.87
N ARG A 136 -21.74 3.54 12.09
CA ARG A 136 -22.51 2.76 13.09
C ARG A 136 -21.74 1.98 14.16
#